data_AF-A0A7S3C9L6-F1
#
_entry.id   AF-A0A7S3C9L6-F1
#
_cell.length_a   1.000
_cell.length_b   1.000
_cell.length_c   1.000
_cell.angle_alpha   90.00
_cell.angle_beta   90.00
_cell.angle_gamma   90.00
#
_symmetry.space_group_name_H-M   'P 1'
#
loop_
_entity.id
_entity.type
_entity.pdbx_description
1 polymer ?
#
loop_
_entity_poly.entity_id
_entity_poly.type
_entity_poly.pdbx_seq_one_letter_code
_entity_poly.pdbx_strand_id
1 'polypeptide(L)'
;QQHARSSTRGKGRALQRGWLQEGAMLFGLVDACLERCIPRNEVSSSDLIRHQVECSSSAKGVRYYSPPQLLLGSFRDREFEREYLDDLALVSKNRLLVGYAIAIIIVTLMPLLYYVLGVLPMHLSGAYDTHKSGVETIAAPIVSLLLFVSGLCSTVYVFYRQRKCYRAVWTIAEAVFLLQVVTSSWYFSVMTQGWIAVFGPSGWVWHLAFIEFPPFLMCFFISLPTGLAVEIIGLMFISFFVIIPLTEGMWLEGD
;
A
#
# COMPACT_ATOMS: atom_id res chain seq x y z
N GLN A 1 38.06 26.53 10.92
CA GLN A 1 36.78 26.01 10.39
C GLN A 1 36.89 24.53 9.97
N GLN A 2 37.24 23.62 10.90
CA GLN A 2 37.36 22.18 10.58
C GLN A 2 36.58 21.25 11.53
N HIS A 3 35.79 21.79 12.47
CA HIS A 3 35.11 21.00 13.50
C HIS A 3 33.64 20.63 13.21
N ALA A 4 33.05 20.99 12.06
CA ALA A 4 31.63 20.75 11.77
C ALA A 4 31.33 19.50 10.90
N ARG A 5 32.33 18.76 10.42
CA ARG A 5 32.12 17.67 9.43
C ARG A 5 32.04 16.25 10.01
N SER A 6 32.16 16.06 11.33
CA SER A 6 32.15 14.71 11.94
C SER A 6 30.78 14.23 12.45
N SER A 7 29.76 15.09 12.50
CA SER A 7 28.47 14.76 13.16
C SER A 7 27.44 14.05 12.27
N THR A 8 27.51 14.19 10.94
CA THR A 8 26.48 13.65 10.03
C THR A 8 26.59 12.15 9.75
N ARG A 9 27.78 11.54 9.91
CA ARG A 9 27.98 10.09 9.69
C ARG A 9 27.39 9.20 10.79
N GLY A 10 27.11 9.76 11.98
CA GLY A 10 26.51 9.03 13.10
C GLY A 10 24.99 8.88 12.98
N LYS A 11 24.29 9.90 12.45
CA LYS A 11 22.82 9.89 12.31
C LYS A 11 22.32 8.81 11.33
N GLY A 12 23.02 8.58 10.21
CA GLY A 12 22.63 7.58 9.22
C GLY A 12 22.61 6.13 9.75
N ARG A 13 23.55 5.76 10.64
CA ARG A 13 23.58 4.41 11.25
C ARG A 13 22.60 4.20 12.41
N ALA A 14 22.12 5.28 13.01
CA ALA A 14 21.05 5.23 14.00
C ALA A 14 19.68 5.08 13.30
N LEU A 15 19.44 5.84 12.23
CA LEU A 15 18.27 5.71 11.36
C LEU A 15 18.15 4.28 10.79
N GLN A 16 19.23 3.73 10.23
CA GLN A 16 19.22 2.38 9.64
C GLN A 16 18.88 1.25 10.64
N ARG A 17 19.11 1.46 11.95
CA ARG A 17 18.70 0.51 13.00
C ARG A 17 17.24 0.67 13.42
N GLY A 18 16.67 1.88 13.32
CA GLY A 18 15.23 2.10 13.52
C GLY A 18 14.37 1.39 12.48
N TRP A 19 14.76 1.44 11.21
CA TRP A 19 14.04 0.78 10.10
C TRP A 19 14.00 -0.75 10.21
N LEU A 20 15.03 -1.38 10.76
CA LEU A 20 15.01 -2.84 11.04
C LEU A 20 14.00 -3.19 12.15
N GLN A 21 13.79 -2.28 13.10
CA GLN A 21 12.85 -2.46 14.20
C GLN A 21 11.39 -2.20 13.76
N GLU A 22 11.18 -1.23 12.86
CA GLU A 22 9.88 -1.00 12.21
C GLU A 22 9.52 -2.12 11.22
N GLY A 23 10.51 -2.66 10.50
CA GLY A 23 10.35 -3.86 9.67
C GLY A 23 9.89 -5.08 10.49
N ALA A 24 10.39 -5.25 11.72
CA ALA A 24 9.96 -6.32 12.62
C ALA A 24 8.51 -6.12 13.14
N MET A 25 8.07 -4.88 13.39
CA MET A 25 6.66 -4.59 13.67
C MET A 25 5.75 -4.91 12.47
N LEU A 26 6.22 -4.64 11.24
CA LEU A 26 5.49 -4.95 10.02
C LEU A 26 5.37 -6.47 9.77
N PHE A 27 6.43 -7.24 10.03
CA PHE A 27 6.33 -8.71 10.03
C PHE A 27 5.35 -9.21 11.09
N GLY A 28 5.29 -8.58 12.27
CA GLY A 28 4.28 -8.88 13.28
C GLY A 28 2.85 -8.54 12.86
N LEU A 29 2.65 -7.47 12.07
CA LEU A 29 1.35 -7.12 11.47
C LEU A 29 0.93 -8.11 10.37
N VAL A 30 1.87 -8.51 9.51
CA VAL A 30 1.65 -9.54 8.49
C VAL A 30 1.31 -10.88 9.13
N ASP A 31 2.04 -11.28 10.19
CA ASP A 31 1.74 -12.48 10.98
C ASP A 31 0.39 -12.38 11.71
N ALA A 32 0.03 -11.20 12.24
CA ALA A 32 -1.28 -10.98 12.87
C ALA A 32 -2.44 -11.03 11.85
N CYS A 33 -2.24 -10.55 10.63
CA CYS A 33 -3.20 -10.69 9.53
C CYS A 33 -3.31 -12.15 9.06
N LEU A 34 -2.20 -12.89 9.02
CA LEU A 34 -2.16 -14.33 8.77
C LEU A 34 -2.90 -15.11 9.87
N GLU A 35 -2.70 -14.78 11.14
CA GLU A 35 -3.42 -15.41 12.27
C GLU A 35 -4.93 -15.11 12.24
N ARG A 36 -5.36 -13.93 11.80
CA ARG A 36 -6.78 -13.62 11.56
C ARG A 36 -7.42 -14.51 10.47
N CYS A 37 -6.61 -15.02 9.54
CA CYS A 37 -7.08 -15.84 8.42
C CYS A 37 -7.13 -17.34 8.75
N ILE A 38 -6.46 -17.80 9.81
CA ILE A 38 -6.45 -19.21 10.22
C ILE A 38 -7.57 -19.42 11.26
N PRO A 39 -8.62 -20.20 10.96
CA PRO A 39 -9.73 -20.36 11.89
C PRO A 39 -9.28 -21.10 13.15
N ARG A 40 -9.38 -20.44 14.31
CA ARG A 40 -9.59 -21.12 15.59
C ARG A 40 -10.99 -21.74 15.52
N ASN A 41 -11.04 -23.05 15.34
CA ASN A 41 -12.25 -23.85 15.49
C ASN A 41 -12.82 -23.61 16.88
N GLU A 42 -13.95 -22.91 16.99
CA GLU A 42 -14.87 -23.08 18.10
C GLU A 42 -16.18 -22.31 17.86
N VAL A 43 -17.29 -23.08 17.89
CA VAL A 43 -18.59 -22.80 18.52
C VAL A 43 -19.81 -23.10 17.63
N SER A 44 -20.32 -24.32 17.85
CA SER A 44 -21.72 -24.76 17.95
C SER A 44 -22.77 -24.26 16.93
N SER A 45 -22.92 -25.02 15.85
CA SER A 45 -23.92 -24.88 14.77
C SER A 45 -25.36 -25.30 15.14
N SER A 46 -25.73 -25.38 16.42
CA SER A 46 -27.03 -25.96 16.82
C SER A 46 -28.23 -25.00 16.70
N ASP A 47 -28.02 -23.69 16.71
CA ASP A 47 -29.12 -22.72 16.68
C ASP A 47 -29.42 -22.14 15.29
N LEU A 48 -28.49 -22.24 14.32
CA LEU A 48 -28.65 -21.66 12.98
C LEU A 48 -29.54 -22.50 12.04
N ILE A 49 -29.62 -23.82 12.28
CA ILE A 49 -30.40 -24.75 11.44
C ILE A 49 -31.91 -24.52 11.60
N ARG A 50 -32.40 -23.96 12.72
CA ARG A 50 -33.83 -23.72 12.93
C ARG A 50 -34.39 -22.54 12.13
N HIS A 51 -33.57 -21.54 11.78
CA HIS A 51 -34.05 -20.38 11.00
C HIS A 51 -33.95 -20.56 9.49
N GLN A 52 -33.13 -21.49 9.00
CA GLN A 52 -32.91 -21.68 7.56
C GLN A 52 -33.99 -22.56 6.89
N VAL A 53 -34.71 -23.37 7.66
CA VAL A 53 -35.76 -24.27 7.13
C VAL A 53 -37.05 -23.52 6.76
N GLU A 54 -37.36 -22.39 7.40
CA GLU A 54 -38.61 -21.63 7.13
C GLU A 54 -38.53 -20.66 5.94
N CYS A 55 -37.35 -20.30 5.44
CA CYS A 55 -37.21 -19.35 4.32
C CYS A 55 -36.96 -19.99 2.94
N SER A 56 -36.90 -21.31 2.83
CA SER A 56 -36.52 -22.00 1.57
C SER A 56 -37.66 -22.22 0.57
N SER A 57 -38.91 -21.84 0.87
CA SER A 57 -40.06 -22.16 0.00
C SER A 57 -40.45 -21.07 -1.01
N SER A 58 -39.87 -19.87 -0.99
CA SER A 58 -40.27 -18.82 -1.94
C SER A 58 -39.24 -17.72 -2.12
N ALA A 59 -38.38 -17.84 -3.13
CA ALA A 59 -37.95 -16.72 -3.99
C ALA A 59 -36.87 -17.17 -4.98
N LYS A 60 -37.27 -17.45 -6.23
CA LYS A 60 -36.40 -17.29 -7.39
C LYS A 60 -36.25 -15.79 -7.64
N GLY A 61 -35.18 -15.20 -7.10
CA GLY A 61 -34.83 -13.81 -7.36
C GLY A 61 -33.50 -13.51 -6.71
N VAL A 62 -32.47 -13.25 -7.53
CA VAL A 62 -31.17 -12.76 -7.08
C VAL A 62 -31.38 -11.39 -6.43
N ARG A 63 -31.62 -11.38 -5.11
CA ARG A 63 -31.71 -10.17 -4.32
C ARG A 63 -30.31 -9.84 -3.84
N TYR A 64 -29.74 -8.77 -4.41
CA TYR A 64 -28.55 -8.11 -3.87
C TYR A 64 -28.90 -7.50 -2.50
N TYR A 65 -28.73 -8.28 -1.43
CA TYR A 65 -28.74 -7.77 -0.07
C TYR A 65 -27.28 -7.50 0.34
N SER A 66 -26.91 -6.22 0.48
CA SER A 66 -25.70 -5.90 1.27
C SER A 66 -26.06 -6.02 2.75
N PRO A 67 -25.36 -6.84 3.55
CA PRO A 67 -25.69 -6.99 4.96
C PRO A 67 -25.48 -5.69 5.73
N PRO A 68 -26.16 -5.51 6.89
CA PRO A 68 -25.86 -4.42 7.80
C PRO A 68 -24.43 -4.55 8.32
N GLN A 69 -23.56 -3.63 7.90
CA GLN A 69 -22.20 -3.52 8.39
C GLN A 69 -22.23 -2.85 9.77
N LEU A 70 -21.54 -3.45 10.77
CA LEU A 70 -21.28 -2.73 12.02
C LEU A 70 -20.28 -1.59 11.75
N LEU A 71 -20.27 -0.59 12.62
CA LEU A 71 -19.28 0.50 12.59
C LEU A 71 -17.88 -0.14 12.62
N LEU A 72 -17.06 0.09 11.59
CA LEU A 72 -15.80 -0.62 11.22
C LEU A 72 -15.89 -1.88 10.33
N GLY A 73 -17.01 -2.16 9.67
CA GLY A 73 -17.05 -3.15 8.58
C GLY A 73 -16.92 -4.62 9.02
N SER A 74 -17.01 -4.89 10.33
CA SER A 74 -17.10 -6.26 10.83
C SER A 74 -18.52 -6.78 10.62
N PHE A 75 -18.67 -7.88 9.90
CA PHE A 75 -19.94 -8.57 9.79
C PHE A 75 -20.21 -9.33 11.08
N ARG A 76 -21.48 -9.31 11.53
CA ARG A 76 -21.91 -10.08 12.71
C ARG A 76 -21.74 -11.60 12.50
N ASP A 77 -21.81 -12.05 11.26
CA ASP A 77 -21.63 -13.45 10.87
C ASP A 77 -20.42 -13.61 9.93
N ARG A 78 -19.45 -14.42 10.38
CA ARG A 78 -18.19 -14.66 9.66
C ARG A 78 -18.35 -15.57 8.46
N GLU A 79 -19.38 -16.41 8.41
CA GLU A 79 -19.61 -17.29 7.24
C GLU A 79 -20.17 -16.50 6.07
N PHE A 80 -21.08 -15.55 6.34
CA PHE A 80 -21.58 -14.64 5.31
C PHE A 80 -20.51 -13.67 4.80
N GLU A 81 -19.65 -13.14 5.66
CA GLU A 81 -18.52 -12.31 5.23
C GLU A 81 -17.62 -13.06 4.25
N ARG A 82 -17.37 -14.33 4.56
CA ARG A 82 -16.56 -15.23 3.76
C ARG A 82 -17.14 -15.48 2.38
N GLU A 83 -18.43 -15.79 2.30
CA GLU A 83 -19.15 -15.96 1.03
C GLU A 83 -19.19 -14.65 0.22
N TYR A 84 -19.48 -13.54 0.90
CA TYR A 84 -19.47 -12.21 0.29
C TYR A 84 -18.11 -11.84 -0.32
N LEU A 85 -17.00 -12.09 0.40
CA LEU A 85 -15.66 -11.78 -0.09
C LEU A 85 -15.23 -12.65 -1.29
N ASP A 86 -15.66 -13.91 -1.32
CA ASP A 86 -15.41 -14.81 -2.43
C ASP A 86 -16.20 -14.38 -3.68
N ASP A 87 -17.48 -14.02 -3.52
CA ASP A 87 -18.31 -13.48 -4.60
C ASP A 87 -17.79 -12.13 -5.10
N LEU A 88 -17.40 -11.25 -4.18
CA LEU A 88 -16.82 -9.95 -4.52
C LEU A 88 -15.55 -10.13 -5.34
N ALA A 89 -14.68 -11.09 -5.00
CA ALA A 89 -13.46 -11.38 -5.75
C ALA A 89 -13.74 -11.82 -7.19
N LEU A 90 -14.80 -12.61 -7.40
CA LEU A 90 -15.20 -13.06 -8.73
C LEU A 90 -15.77 -11.92 -9.58
N VAL A 91 -16.62 -11.07 -9.00
CA VAL A 91 -17.23 -9.93 -9.70
C VAL A 91 -16.21 -8.83 -10.01
N SER A 92 -15.26 -8.60 -9.11
CA SER A 92 -14.26 -7.53 -9.23
C SER A 92 -12.98 -7.95 -9.96
N LYS A 93 -12.85 -9.20 -10.43
CA LYS A 93 -11.65 -9.73 -11.10
C LYS A 93 -11.05 -8.77 -12.13
N ASN A 94 -11.88 -8.28 -13.06
CA ASN A 94 -11.41 -7.38 -14.11
C ASN A 94 -10.93 -6.04 -13.56
N ARG A 95 -11.61 -5.50 -12.53
CA ARG A 95 -11.21 -4.25 -11.87
C ARG A 95 -9.87 -4.40 -11.16
N LEU A 96 -9.66 -5.55 -10.51
CA LEU A 96 -8.42 -5.86 -9.82
C LEU A 96 -7.25 -5.99 -10.80
N LEU A 97 -7.42 -6.74 -11.91
CA LEU A 97 -6.39 -6.85 -12.96
C LEU A 97 -6.08 -5.51 -13.63
N VAL A 98 -7.10 -4.72 -13.96
CA VAL A 98 -6.95 -3.37 -14.52
C VAL A 98 -6.26 -2.44 -13.53
N GLY A 99 -6.60 -2.54 -12.24
CA GLY A 99 -5.97 -1.76 -11.18
C GLY A 99 -4.48 -2.01 -11.06
N TYR A 100 -4.06 -3.28 -11.08
CA TYR A 100 -2.65 -3.65 -11.15
C TYR A 100 -1.97 -3.12 -12.43
N ALA A 101 -2.61 -3.27 -13.60
CA ALA A 101 -2.05 -2.80 -14.87
C ALA A 101 -1.80 -1.28 -14.85
N ILE A 102 -2.76 -0.49 -14.36
CA ILE A 102 -2.61 0.95 -14.25
C ILE A 102 -1.58 1.32 -13.18
N ALA A 103 -1.54 0.62 -12.03
CA ALA A 103 -0.50 0.84 -11.01
C ALA A 103 0.92 0.62 -11.58
N ILE A 104 1.12 -0.45 -12.37
CA ILE A 104 2.37 -0.72 -13.08
C ILE A 104 2.72 0.43 -14.05
N ILE A 105 1.74 0.91 -14.82
CA ILE A 105 1.93 2.04 -15.74
C ILE A 105 2.35 3.29 -14.96
N ILE A 106 1.65 3.63 -13.87
CA ILE A 106 1.95 4.79 -13.03
C ILE A 106 3.38 4.69 -12.46
N VAL A 107 3.72 3.56 -11.84
CA VAL A 107 5.05 3.34 -11.24
C VAL A 107 6.17 3.41 -12.29
N THR A 108 5.89 3.04 -13.54
CA THR A 108 6.86 3.13 -14.64
C THR A 108 6.96 4.55 -15.20
N LEU A 109 5.83 5.24 -15.34
CA LEU A 109 5.74 6.55 -15.98
C LEU A 109 6.24 7.69 -15.07
N MET A 110 5.96 7.62 -13.77
CA MET A 110 6.29 8.71 -12.84
C MET A 110 7.80 8.98 -12.67
N PRO A 111 8.68 7.96 -12.56
CA PRO A 111 10.12 8.18 -12.56
C PRO A 111 10.63 8.77 -13.88
N LEU A 112 10.04 8.37 -15.00
CA LEU A 112 10.38 8.91 -16.31
C LEU A 112 9.96 10.38 -16.42
N LEU A 113 8.79 10.72 -15.91
CA LEU A 113 8.30 12.10 -15.84
C LEU A 113 9.20 12.96 -14.94
N TYR A 114 9.60 12.45 -13.77
CA TYR A 114 10.55 13.13 -12.88
C TYR A 114 11.91 13.37 -13.55
N TYR A 115 12.43 12.37 -14.25
CA TYR A 115 13.69 12.49 -14.97
C TYR A 115 13.63 13.58 -16.05
N VAL A 116 12.55 13.60 -16.86
CA VAL A 116 12.38 14.55 -17.96
C VAL A 116 12.09 15.97 -17.45
N LEU A 117 11.22 16.14 -16.45
CA LEU A 117 10.80 17.45 -15.97
C LEU A 117 11.73 18.05 -14.91
N GLY A 118 12.41 17.23 -14.11
CA GLY A 118 13.24 17.68 -12.99
C GLY A 118 14.74 17.56 -13.27
N VAL A 119 15.21 16.33 -13.49
CA VAL A 119 16.66 16.04 -13.53
C VAL A 119 17.32 16.57 -14.81
N LEU A 120 16.68 16.37 -15.96
CA LEU A 120 17.19 16.78 -17.26
C LEU A 120 17.47 18.30 -17.37
N PRO A 121 16.54 19.21 -17.03
CA PRO A 121 16.82 20.65 -17.07
C PRO A 121 17.91 21.06 -16.07
N MET A 122 18.01 20.41 -14.90
CA MET A 122 19.08 20.68 -13.96
C MET A 122 20.46 20.24 -14.46
N HIS A 123 20.55 19.07 -15.12
CA HIS A 123 21.78 18.64 -15.80
C HIS A 123 22.19 19.61 -16.91
N LEU A 124 21.24 20.09 -17.70
CA LEU A 124 21.49 21.07 -18.77
C LEU A 124 21.95 22.44 -18.23
N SER A 125 21.52 22.80 -17.01
CA SER A 125 21.92 24.05 -16.36
C SER A 125 23.31 24.00 -15.69
N GLY A 126 23.95 22.82 -15.62
CA GLY A 126 25.25 22.64 -14.97
C GLY A 126 25.25 22.73 -13.43
N ALA A 127 24.07 22.83 -12.80
CA ALA A 127 23.92 23.01 -11.35
C ALA A 127 23.89 21.69 -10.54
N TYR A 128 24.04 20.53 -11.18
CA TYR A 128 23.83 19.22 -10.54
C TYR A 128 25.15 18.58 -10.09
N ASP A 129 25.54 18.82 -8.84
CA ASP A 129 26.69 18.16 -8.21
C ASP A 129 26.39 16.66 -8.00
N THR A 130 27.17 15.83 -8.67
CA THR A 130 26.90 14.41 -8.99
C THR A 130 27.13 13.43 -7.83
N HIS A 131 27.08 13.88 -6.57
CA HIS A 131 27.72 13.14 -5.47
C HIS A 131 26.80 12.23 -4.62
N LYS A 132 25.49 12.20 -4.89
CA LYS A 132 24.59 11.19 -4.32
C LYS A 132 24.14 10.23 -5.42
N SER A 133 24.58 8.98 -5.26
CA SER A 133 24.42 7.81 -6.13
C SER A 133 23.07 7.74 -6.86
N GLY A 134 23.08 7.88 -8.19
CA GLY A 134 21.89 7.65 -9.03
C GLY A 134 21.29 6.24 -8.90
N VAL A 135 21.98 5.31 -8.23
CA VAL A 135 21.45 3.98 -7.91
C VAL A 135 20.26 4.06 -6.95
N GLU A 136 20.28 4.98 -5.98
CA GLU A 136 19.18 5.13 -5.00
C GLU A 136 17.89 5.64 -5.66
N THR A 137 18.04 6.48 -6.69
CA THR A 137 16.92 7.02 -7.48
C THR A 137 16.25 5.96 -8.36
N ILE A 138 17.01 4.99 -8.84
CA ILE A 138 16.52 3.94 -9.75
C ILE A 138 16.02 2.70 -8.97
N ALA A 139 16.57 2.45 -7.79
CA ALA A 139 16.24 1.25 -7.00
C ALA A 139 14.77 1.19 -6.58
N ALA A 140 14.20 2.28 -6.05
CA ALA A 140 12.84 2.25 -5.52
C ALA A 140 11.75 2.01 -6.59
N PRO A 141 11.81 2.65 -7.78
CA PRO A 141 10.91 2.32 -8.89
C PRO A 141 11.00 0.85 -9.34
N ILE A 142 12.20 0.29 -9.40
CA ILE A 142 12.40 -1.12 -9.77
C ILE A 142 11.78 -2.04 -8.72
N VAL A 143 12.01 -1.79 -7.44
CA VAL A 143 11.40 -2.59 -6.35
C VAL A 143 9.89 -2.49 -6.40
N SER A 144 9.34 -1.29 -6.56
CA SER A 144 7.89 -1.06 -6.70
C SER A 144 7.31 -1.81 -7.90
N LEU A 145 8.00 -1.77 -9.06
CA LEU A 145 7.60 -2.50 -10.25
C LEU A 145 7.58 -4.01 -10.01
N LEU A 146 8.62 -4.56 -9.37
CA LEU A 146 8.68 -5.98 -9.03
C LEU A 146 7.57 -6.38 -8.06
N LEU A 147 7.23 -5.53 -7.08
CA LEU A 147 6.10 -5.75 -6.16
C LEU A 147 4.77 -5.83 -6.91
N PHE A 148 4.46 -4.86 -7.78
CA PHE A 148 3.20 -4.88 -8.52
C PHE A 148 3.13 -6.01 -9.56
N VAL A 149 4.23 -6.32 -10.26
CA VAL A 149 4.28 -7.42 -11.22
C VAL A 149 4.11 -8.77 -10.50
N SER A 150 4.80 -8.97 -9.38
CA SER A 150 4.65 -10.21 -8.58
C SER A 150 3.24 -10.33 -7.98
N GLY A 151 2.65 -9.23 -7.52
CA GLY A 151 1.25 -9.17 -7.07
C GLY A 151 0.25 -9.56 -8.16
N LEU A 152 0.42 -9.01 -9.37
CA LEU A 152 -0.39 -9.33 -10.54
C LEU A 152 -0.25 -10.80 -10.94
N CYS A 153 0.99 -11.31 -11.05
CA CYS A 153 1.24 -12.72 -11.37
C CYS A 153 0.61 -13.65 -10.33
N SER A 154 0.73 -13.32 -9.05
CA SER A 154 0.16 -14.12 -7.95
C SER A 154 -1.37 -14.12 -7.97
N THR A 155 -2.00 -12.98 -8.23
CA THR A 155 -3.46 -12.89 -8.33
C THR A 155 -4.00 -13.62 -9.56
N VAL A 156 -3.34 -13.49 -10.72
CA VAL A 156 -3.64 -14.29 -11.90
C VAL A 156 -3.51 -15.78 -11.59
N TYR A 157 -2.41 -16.18 -10.94
CA TYR A 157 -2.19 -17.58 -10.55
C TYR A 157 -3.33 -18.11 -9.67
N VAL A 158 -3.76 -17.38 -8.65
CA VAL A 158 -4.88 -17.78 -7.78
C VAL A 158 -6.17 -17.93 -8.59
N PHE A 159 -6.49 -16.98 -9.48
CA PHE A 159 -7.70 -17.07 -10.32
C PHE A 159 -7.70 -18.28 -11.27
N TYR A 160 -6.55 -18.68 -11.80
CA TYR A 160 -6.46 -19.79 -12.76
C TYR A 160 -6.30 -21.17 -12.09
N ARG A 161 -5.54 -21.27 -10.99
CA ARG A 161 -5.18 -22.55 -10.35
C ARG A 161 -5.99 -22.87 -9.10
N GLN A 162 -6.40 -21.88 -8.31
CA GLN A 162 -7.00 -22.09 -6.99
C GLN A 162 -8.44 -21.56 -6.92
N ARG A 163 -9.36 -22.26 -7.61
CA ARG A 163 -10.79 -21.90 -7.65
C ARG A 163 -11.54 -21.99 -6.30
N LYS A 164 -10.87 -22.38 -5.22
CA LYS A 164 -11.46 -22.56 -3.88
C LYS A 164 -10.99 -21.52 -2.86
N CYS A 165 -10.02 -20.68 -3.20
CA CYS A 165 -9.38 -19.75 -2.25
C CYS A 165 -9.30 -18.33 -2.82
N TYR A 166 -10.41 -17.79 -3.33
CA TYR A 166 -10.42 -16.44 -3.91
C TYR A 166 -10.07 -15.36 -2.88
N ARG A 167 -10.29 -15.61 -1.59
CA ARG A 167 -9.83 -14.74 -0.49
C ARG A 167 -8.34 -14.42 -0.53
N ALA A 168 -7.50 -15.34 -0.99
CA ALA A 168 -6.06 -15.10 -1.09
C ALA A 168 -5.74 -13.91 -2.01
N VAL A 169 -6.60 -13.59 -2.98
CA VAL A 169 -6.46 -12.42 -3.86
C VAL A 169 -6.46 -11.11 -3.07
N TRP A 170 -7.34 -11.02 -2.06
CA TRP A 170 -7.43 -9.82 -1.20
C TRP A 170 -6.20 -9.66 -0.33
N THR A 171 -5.73 -10.75 0.29
CA THR A 171 -4.50 -10.75 1.09
C THR A 171 -3.26 -10.42 0.26
N ILE A 172 -3.18 -10.94 -0.98
CA ILE A 172 -2.10 -10.58 -1.91
C ILE A 172 -2.14 -9.10 -2.24
N ALA A 173 -3.33 -8.57 -2.59
CA ALA A 173 -3.48 -7.15 -2.91
C ALA A 173 -3.10 -6.26 -1.72
N GLU A 174 -3.62 -6.56 -0.53
CA GLU A 174 -3.27 -5.89 0.71
C GLU A 174 -1.76 -5.89 0.96
N ALA A 175 -1.12 -7.07 0.94
CA ALA A 175 0.31 -7.19 1.16
C ALA A 175 1.13 -6.37 0.16
N VAL A 176 0.76 -6.39 -1.13
CA VAL A 176 1.45 -5.61 -2.17
C VAL A 176 1.33 -4.11 -1.89
N PHE A 177 0.14 -3.62 -1.57
CA PHE A 177 -0.06 -2.20 -1.27
C PHE A 177 0.62 -1.77 0.03
N LEU A 178 0.62 -2.60 1.07
CA LEU A 178 1.34 -2.31 2.32
C LEU A 178 2.86 -2.27 2.09
N LEU A 179 3.42 -3.23 1.35
CA LEU A 179 4.84 -3.20 0.97
C LEU A 179 5.17 -1.98 0.09
N GLN A 180 4.23 -1.56 -0.75
CA GLN A 180 4.37 -0.32 -1.51
C GLN A 180 4.42 0.90 -0.58
N VAL A 181 3.54 1.01 0.43
CA VAL A 181 3.60 2.10 1.42
C VAL A 181 4.98 2.17 2.05
N VAL A 182 5.55 1.03 2.46
CA VAL A 182 6.90 0.97 3.08
C VAL A 182 7.98 1.43 2.09
N THR A 183 7.96 0.89 0.87
CA THR A 183 8.96 1.20 -0.16
C THR A 183 8.91 2.69 -0.55
N SER A 184 7.70 3.21 -0.77
CA SER A 184 7.46 4.63 -1.06
C SER A 184 7.82 5.54 0.12
N SER A 185 7.53 5.13 1.35
CA SER A 185 7.89 5.92 2.56
C SER A 185 9.40 6.05 2.72
N TRP A 186 10.12 4.93 2.54
CA TRP A 186 11.57 4.93 2.56
C TRP A 186 12.14 5.81 1.44
N TYR A 187 11.66 5.64 0.21
CA TYR A 187 12.13 6.44 -0.93
C TYR A 187 11.86 7.93 -0.73
N PHE A 188 10.67 8.28 -0.24
CA PHE A 188 10.29 9.65 0.09
C PHE A 188 11.24 10.26 1.11
N SER A 189 11.56 9.57 2.21
CA SER A 189 12.51 10.08 3.22
C SER A 189 13.89 10.39 2.63
N VAL A 190 14.39 9.56 1.71
CA VAL A 190 15.71 9.75 1.09
C VAL A 190 15.70 10.91 0.11
N MET A 191 14.61 11.07 -0.66
CA MET A 191 14.51 12.03 -1.75
C MET A 191 13.94 13.40 -1.35
N THR A 192 13.33 13.53 -0.18
CA THR A 192 12.66 14.78 0.26
C THR A 192 13.57 16.00 0.10
N GLN A 193 14.83 15.90 0.55
CA GLN A 193 15.81 16.99 0.47
C GLN A 193 16.12 17.41 -0.97
N GLY A 194 16.13 16.46 -1.91
CA GLY A 194 16.29 16.77 -3.34
C GLY A 194 15.11 17.56 -3.88
N TRP A 195 13.89 17.19 -3.50
CA TRP A 195 12.69 17.92 -3.93
C TRP A 195 12.56 19.30 -3.31
N ILE A 196 12.95 19.47 -2.04
CA ILE A 196 13.00 20.77 -1.39
C ILE A 196 13.98 21.71 -2.12
N ALA A 197 15.13 21.19 -2.56
CA ALA A 197 16.11 21.98 -3.30
C ALA A 197 15.59 22.48 -4.66
N VAL A 198 14.70 21.72 -5.33
CA VAL A 198 14.19 22.03 -6.67
C VAL A 198 12.95 22.92 -6.62
N PHE A 199 12.00 22.59 -5.74
CA PHE A 199 10.67 23.20 -5.69
C PHE A 199 10.47 24.10 -4.46
N GLY A 200 11.52 24.31 -3.66
CA GLY A 200 11.47 25.11 -2.44
C GLY A 200 10.86 24.36 -1.24
N PRO A 201 10.53 25.07 -0.15
CA PRO A 201 10.07 24.47 1.11
C PRO A 201 8.82 23.58 0.98
N SER A 202 7.97 23.82 -0.02
CA SER A 202 6.76 23.03 -0.31
C SER A 202 7.00 21.87 -1.28
N GLY A 203 8.25 21.65 -1.73
CA GLY A 203 8.61 20.63 -2.72
C GLY A 203 8.26 19.21 -2.30
N TRP A 204 8.25 18.93 -1.00
CA TRP A 204 7.84 17.63 -0.45
C TRP A 204 6.36 17.34 -0.71
N VAL A 205 5.49 18.36 -0.69
CA VAL A 205 4.04 18.21 -0.98
C VAL A 205 3.83 17.85 -2.45
N TRP A 206 4.58 18.49 -3.35
CA TRP A 206 4.56 18.17 -4.78
C TRP A 206 5.05 16.76 -5.05
N HIS A 207 6.14 16.34 -4.40
CA HIS A 207 6.65 14.98 -4.50
C HIS A 207 5.57 13.96 -4.09
N LEU A 208 4.93 14.19 -2.95
CA LEU A 208 3.90 13.31 -2.41
C LEU A 208 2.67 13.25 -3.33
N ALA A 209 2.17 14.39 -3.80
CA ALA A 209 0.96 14.46 -4.62
C ALA A 209 1.11 13.82 -6.00
N PHE A 210 2.27 14.00 -6.65
CA PHE A 210 2.46 13.59 -8.04
C PHE A 210 3.24 12.30 -8.21
N ILE A 211 4.03 11.87 -7.22
CA ILE A 211 4.84 10.66 -7.33
C ILE A 211 4.31 9.56 -6.42
N GLU A 212 4.08 9.85 -5.14
CA GLU A 212 3.76 8.81 -4.14
C GLU A 212 2.27 8.46 -4.09
N PHE A 213 1.37 9.44 -4.21
CA PHE A 213 -0.08 9.20 -4.11
C PHE A 213 -0.74 8.48 -5.29
N PRO A 214 -0.36 8.69 -6.56
CA PRO A 214 -1.10 8.14 -7.69
C PRO A 214 -1.30 6.61 -7.67
N PRO A 215 -0.31 5.78 -7.25
CA PRO A 215 -0.51 4.33 -7.09
C PRO A 215 -1.62 3.98 -6.08
N PHE A 216 -1.80 4.77 -5.02
CA PHE A 216 -2.80 4.50 -3.98
C PHE A 216 -4.22 4.90 -4.41
N LEU A 217 -4.37 5.83 -5.36
CA LEU A 217 -5.68 6.11 -5.97
C LEU A 217 -6.29 4.86 -6.61
N MET A 218 -5.45 3.90 -7.02
CA MET A 218 -5.91 2.63 -7.57
C MET A 218 -6.68 1.78 -6.56
N CYS A 219 -6.48 1.97 -5.25
CA CYS A 219 -7.23 1.27 -4.21
C CYS A 219 -8.74 1.51 -4.34
N PHE A 220 -9.15 2.72 -4.74
CA PHE A 220 -10.56 3.07 -4.98
C PHE A 220 -11.13 2.38 -6.23
N PHE A 221 -10.32 2.26 -7.29
CA PHE A 221 -10.75 1.64 -8.55
C PHE A 221 -10.81 0.11 -8.48
N ILE A 222 -9.92 -0.52 -7.68
CA ILE A 222 -9.87 -1.97 -7.47
C ILE A 222 -11.10 -2.48 -6.71
N SER A 223 -11.89 -1.59 -6.08
CA SER A 223 -13.03 -1.95 -5.24
C SER A 223 -12.62 -2.89 -4.09
N LEU A 224 -11.49 -2.57 -3.44
CA LEU A 224 -11.02 -3.30 -2.26
C LEU A 224 -12.11 -3.30 -1.17
N PRO A 225 -12.21 -4.39 -0.39
CA PRO A 225 -12.99 -4.38 0.85
C PRO A 225 -12.65 -3.15 1.69
N THR A 226 -13.67 -2.46 2.18
CA THR A 226 -13.52 -1.15 2.84
C THR A 226 -12.51 -1.18 3.98
N GLY A 227 -12.49 -2.26 4.78
CA GLY A 227 -11.51 -2.43 5.86
C GLY A 227 -10.06 -2.37 5.35
N LEU A 228 -9.74 -3.11 4.29
CA LEU A 228 -8.41 -3.13 3.68
C LEU A 228 -8.02 -1.78 3.09
N ALA A 229 -8.98 -1.12 2.41
CA ALA A 229 -8.74 0.21 1.85
C ALA A 229 -8.44 1.24 2.96
N VAL A 230 -9.21 1.22 4.05
CA VAL A 230 -9.00 2.11 5.21
C VAL A 230 -7.64 1.84 5.87
N GLU A 231 -7.24 0.59 5.99
CA GLU A 231 -5.94 0.22 6.56
C GLU A 231 -4.77 0.72 5.70
N ILE A 232 -4.79 0.45 4.39
CA ILE A 232 -3.75 0.91 3.45
C ILE A 232 -3.67 2.44 3.44
N ILE A 233 -4.82 3.11 3.28
CA ILE A 233 -4.89 4.57 3.23
C ILE A 233 -4.48 5.18 4.57
N GLY A 234 -4.93 4.61 5.69
CA GLY A 234 -4.58 5.04 7.03
C GLY A 234 -3.08 4.96 7.29
N LEU A 235 -2.45 3.83 6.95
CA LEU A 235 -1.00 3.67 7.07
C LEU A 235 -0.24 4.62 6.15
N MET A 236 -0.69 4.80 4.92
CA MET A 236 -0.14 5.81 4.01
C MET A 236 -0.20 7.21 4.64
N PHE A 237 -1.35 7.64 5.18
CA PHE A 237 -1.48 8.95 5.83
C PHE A 237 -0.55 9.08 7.05
N ILE A 238 -0.52 8.07 7.91
CA ILE A 238 0.35 8.07 9.09
C ILE A 238 1.82 8.17 8.67
N SER A 239 2.26 7.37 7.70
CA SER A 239 3.64 7.39 7.23
C SER A 239 4.04 8.75 6.64
N PHE A 240 3.27 9.26 5.68
CA PHE A 240 3.68 10.46 4.94
C PHE A 240 3.38 11.79 5.63
N PHE A 241 2.38 11.87 6.51
CA PHE A 241 2.01 13.13 7.18
C PHE A 241 2.46 13.21 8.63
N VAL A 242 2.68 12.06 9.28
CA VAL A 242 3.05 12.01 10.70
C VAL A 242 4.49 11.53 10.86
N ILE A 243 4.80 10.31 10.45
CA ILE A 243 6.10 9.67 10.73
C ILE A 243 7.22 10.41 10.01
N ILE A 244 7.20 10.48 8.68
CA ILE A 244 8.31 11.03 7.89
C ILE A 244 8.54 12.52 8.18
N PRO A 245 7.49 13.37 8.23
CA PRO A 245 7.71 14.77 8.56
C PRO A 245 8.23 15.00 9.98
N LEU A 246 7.89 14.14 10.94
CA LEU A 246 8.42 14.20 12.30
C LEU A 246 9.88 13.75 12.36
N THR A 247 10.26 12.70 11.62
CA THR A 247 11.64 12.18 11.61
C THR A 247 12.60 13.09 10.85
N GLU A 248 12.14 13.71 9.76
CA GLU A 248 12.95 14.60 8.92
C GLU A 248 12.85 16.07 9.33
N GLY A 249 11.97 16.42 10.28
CA GLY A 249 11.84 17.79 10.80
C GLY A 249 11.15 18.77 9.83
N MET A 250 10.37 18.28 8.86
CA MET A 250 9.77 19.12 7.81
C MET A 250 8.78 20.17 8.36
N TRP A 251 8.17 19.92 9.52
CA TRP A 251 7.26 20.88 10.17
C TRP A 251 8.00 22.01 10.89
N LEU A 252 9.31 21.88 11.13
CA LEU A 252 10.08 22.77 11.99
C LEU A 252 10.86 23.85 11.23
N GLU A 253 10.92 23.80 9.89
CA GLU A 253 11.70 24.73 9.06
C GLU A 253 10.94 26.02 8.69
N GLY A 254 9.94 26.40 9.49
CA GLY A 254 9.06 27.56 9.24
C GLY A 254 9.44 28.87 9.94
N ASP A 255 10.53 28.92 10.71
CA ASP A 255 10.98 30.11 11.47
C ASP A 255 12.32 30.68 10.96
#